data_AF-A0A2T6E1M9-F1
#
_entry.id   AF-A0A2T6E1M9-F1
#
_cell.length_a   1.000
_cell.length_b   1.000
_cell.length_c   1.000
_cell.angle_alpha   90.00
_cell.angle_beta   90.00
_cell.angle_gamma   90.00
#
_symmetry.space_group_name_H-M   'P 1'
#
loop_
_entity.id
_entity.type
_entity.pdbx_description
1 polymer ?
#
loop_
_entity_poly.entity_id
_entity_poly.type
_entity_poly.pdbx_seq_one_letter_code
_entity_poly.pdbx_strand_id
1 'polypeptide(L)'
;MPRATRPPESGLCPHMTPIATRLGHSGRRPRWCIALAVPFLLFLALASARAAVPYAPDDIVSPSRRIDPDHLTAPWTDLVAELQKKGAIFATFTENRYLPFKKIPVIFTGELRLSPDCGLSLHYLKPEDRTMIVDALGVILRDGSGRSRELPADPRALAATSALLHVMRFDFDELAKSFSTYAAGDRALWHLAFEPKDEALSRSLSRIVVTGEGDQVRRIQLRKSGLQSIEILIGEVREGAEFTAAETKRFFR
;
A
#
# COMPACT_ATOMS: atom_id res chain seq x y z
N MET A 1 -11.57 -43.66 -50.71
CA MET A 1 -12.34 -44.85 -50.26
C MET A 1 -11.46 -45.67 -49.33
N PRO A 2 -12.00 -46.46 -48.39
CA PRO A 2 -13.37 -46.46 -47.82
C PRO A 2 -13.51 -45.31 -46.76
N ARG A 3 -14.63 -44.97 -46.08
CA ARG A 3 -15.81 -45.65 -45.47
C ARG A 3 -15.43 -46.53 -44.25
N ALA A 4 -16.15 -46.55 -43.11
CA ALA A 4 -17.33 -45.80 -42.60
C ALA A 4 -17.18 -45.59 -41.05
N THR A 5 -18.13 -45.29 -40.15
CA THR A 5 -19.63 -45.29 -40.13
C THR A 5 -20.20 -44.32 -39.04
N ARG A 6 -21.53 -44.33 -38.82
CA ARG A 6 -22.41 -43.65 -37.81
C ARG A 6 -23.77 -44.42 -37.80
N PRO A 7 -24.87 -44.03 -37.08
CA PRO A 7 -25.07 -43.15 -35.90
C PRO A 7 -25.22 -44.05 -34.63
N PRO A 8 -26.29 -44.14 -33.77
CA PRO A 8 -27.56 -43.40 -33.53
C PRO A 8 -27.37 -42.17 -32.57
N GLU A 9 -28.31 -41.40 -31.98
CA GLU A 9 -29.80 -41.39 -31.73
C GLU A 9 -30.33 -42.08 -30.44
N SER A 10 -31.35 -41.61 -29.69
CA SER A 10 -32.21 -40.39 -29.73
C SER A 10 -32.94 -40.12 -28.36
N GLY A 11 -33.71 -39.02 -28.23
CA GLY A 11 -34.62 -38.70 -27.10
C GLY A 11 -34.35 -37.30 -26.47
N LEU A 12 -35.11 -36.20 -26.63
CA LEU A 12 -36.55 -35.88 -26.49
C LEU A 12 -37.10 -35.89 -25.04
N CYS A 13 -37.18 -34.69 -24.43
CA CYS A 13 -38.39 -33.91 -24.06
C CYS A 13 -39.68 -34.61 -23.52
N PRO A 14 -40.61 -33.93 -22.79
CA PRO A 14 -40.61 -32.55 -22.23
C PRO A 14 -41.24 -32.39 -20.79
N HIS A 15 -41.55 -31.13 -20.39
CA HIS A 15 -42.63 -30.63 -19.49
C HIS A 15 -43.02 -31.37 -18.18
N MET A 16 -43.11 -30.63 -17.06
CA MET A 16 -44.39 -30.17 -16.45
C MET A 16 -44.23 -29.33 -15.17
N THR A 17 -44.74 -28.09 -15.22
CA THR A 17 -45.37 -27.34 -14.11
C THR A 17 -46.88 -27.25 -14.39
N PRO A 18 -47.75 -26.75 -13.49
CA PRO A 18 -47.58 -26.34 -12.10
C PRO A 18 -48.53 -27.11 -11.15
N ILE A 19 -48.72 -26.63 -9.91
CA ILE A 19 -50.06 -26.35 -9.33
C ILE A 19 -49.89 -25.49 -8.06
N ALA A 20 -50.86 -24.61 -7.79
CA ALA A 20 -50.88 -23.71 -6.64
C ALA A 20 -52.12 -23.97 -5.75
N THR A 21 -52.42 -23.04 -4.85
CA THR A 21 -53.70 -22.89 -4.12
C THR A 21 -53.84 -23.69 -2.81
N ARG A 22 -53.77 -22.98 -1.69
CA ARG A 22 -54.99 -22.55 -0.97
C ARG A 22 -54.69 -21.42 0.02
N LEU A 23 -55.50 -20.36 -0.01
CA LEU A 23 -55.61 -19.42 1.10
C LEU A 23 -56.42 -20.09 2.22
N GLY A 24 -55.90 -20.07 3.45
CA GLY A 24 -56.67 -20.34 4.67
C GLY A 24 -57.08 -19.02 5.31
N HIS A 25 -58.36 -18.85 5.64
CA HIS A 25 -58.93 -17.56 6.08
C HIS A 25 -59.05 -17.47 7.61
N SER A 26 -58.81 -16.26 8.14
CA SER A 26 -59.34 -15.70 9.41
C SER A 26 -59.42 -16.58 10.68
N GLY A 27 -58.62 -16.27 11.71
CA GLY A 27 -58.70 -16.90 13.03
C GLY A 27 -58.29 -16.01 14.22
N ARG A 28 -59.27 -15.32 14.82
CA ARG A 28 -59.33 -14.70 16.18
C ARG A 28 -58.03 -14.39 16.96
N ARG A 29 -57.86 -13.12 17.37
CA ARG A 29 -57.08 -12.73 18.58
C ARG A 29 -57.71 -13.36 19.84
N PRO A 30 -56.93 -13.66 20.90
CA PRO A 30 -57.04 -12.79 22.08
C PRO A 30 -55.76 -12.60 22.93
N ARG A 31 -55.76 -11.46 23.65
CA ARG A 31 -55.09 -11.16 24.95
C ARG A 31 -53.56 -11.10 25.06
N TRP A 32 -53.14 -10.18 25.94
CA TRP A 32 -51.76 -9.89 26.34
C TRP A 32 -51.06 -11.09 26.98
N CYS A 33 -49.77 -11.22 26.68
CA CYS A 33 -48.73 -11.42 27.69
C CYS A 33 -47.67 -10.33 27.50
N ILE A 34 -47.17 -9.75 28.59
CA ILE A 34 -46.09 -8.76 28.56
C ILE A 34 -44.75 -9.52 28.58
N ALA A 35 -43.94 -9.36 27.54
CA ALA A 35 -42.62 -9.96 27.46
C ALA A 35 -41.61 -8.96 26.85
N LEU A 36 -40.82 -8.36 27.75
CA LEU A 36 -39.48 -7.79 27.57
C LEU A 36 -39.15 -7.18 26.19
N ALA A 37 -39.06 -5.85 26.14
CA ALA A 37 -38.49 -5.14 25.02
C ALA A 37 -37.01 -5.53 24.83
N VAL A 38 -36.68 -6.14 23.68
CA VAL A 38 -35.30 -6.26 23.22
C VAL A 38 -34.87 -4.90 22.69
N PRO A 39 -33.89 -4.20 23.29
CA PRO A 39 -33.38 -2.97 22.72
C PRO A 39 -32.65 -3.33 21.42
N PHE A 40 -33.21 -2.90 20.28
CA PHE A 40 -32.54 -2.96 18.99
C PHE A 40 -31.39 -1.97 19.01
N LEU A 41 -30.26 -2.38 19.61
CA LEU A 41 -29.00 -1.66 19.58
C LEU A 41 -28.48 -1.66 18.14
N LEU A 42 -29.01 -0.71 17.38
CA LEU A 42 -28.46 -0.27 16.12
C LEU A 42 -27.05 0.24 16.44
N PHE A 43 -26.07 -0.66 16.34
CA PHE A 43 -24.67 -0.28 16.30
C PHE A 43 -24.51 0.63 15.08
N LEU A 44 -24.56 1.94 15.32
CA LEU A 44 -23.86 2.87 14.47
C LEU A 44 -22.40 2.45 14.54
N ALA A 45 -21.99 1.65 13.57
CA ALA A 45 -20.64 1.67 13.09
C ALA A 45 -20.40 3.11 12.60
N LEU A 46 -19.96 3.98 13.54
CA LEU A 46 -19.00 5.01 13.21
C LEU A 46 -17.80 4.25 12.64
N ALA A 47 -17.86 3.98 11.33
CA ALA A 47 -16.69 3.94 10.51
C ALA A 47 -16.04 5.31 10.71
N SER A 48 -15.14 5.38 11.69
CA SER A 48 -14.37 6.57 11.98
C SER A 48 -13.63 6.93 10.71
N ALA A 49 -14.19 7.87 9.97
CA ALA A 49 -13.51 8.58 8.90
C ALA A 49 -12.37 9.34 9.59
N ARG A 50 -11.27 8.62 9.85
CA ARG A 50 -10.05 9.13 10.47
C ARG A 50 -9.63 10.27 9.60
N ALA A 51 -9.94 11.49 10.05
CA ALA A 51 -9.85 12.70 9.24
C ALA A 51 -8.47 12.71 8.60
N ALA A 52 -8.42 12.82 7.28
CA ALA A 52 -7.19 12.64 6.52
C ALA A 52 -6.13 13.58 7.12
N VAL A 53 -5.19 13.01 7.87
CA VAL A 53 -4.24 13.77 8.69
C VAL A 53 -3.57 14.74 7.74
N PRO A 54 -3.60 16.06 8.01
CA PRO A 54 -3.27 17.06 7.01
C PRO A 54 -2.00 16.70 6.25
N TYR A 55 -2.11 16.86 4.93
CA TYR A 55 -1.02 17.10 4.00
C TYR A 55 0.27 17.51 4.73
N ALA A 56 1.35 16.71 4.61
CA ALA A 56 2.61 17.02 5.28
C ALA A 56 3.06 18.43 4.84
N PRO A 57 3.29 19.36 5.79
CA PRO A 57 2.99 20.77 5.57
C PRO A 57 3.87 21.36 4.45
N ASP A 58 3.29 22.17 3.57
CA ASP A 58 3.95 22.63 2.33
C ASP A 58 5.32 23.27 2.57
N ASP A 59 5.46 23.95 3.71
CA ASP A 59 6.64 24.67 4.20
C ASP A 59 7.71 23.78 4.87
N ILE A 60 7.53 22.44 4.92
CA ILE A 60 8.55 21.51 5.42
C ILE A 60 9.89 21.68 4.71
N VAL A 61 9.84 21.94 3.40
CA VAL A 61 11.00 22.37 2.62
C VAL A 61 11.16 23.87 2.79
N SER A 62 11.95 24.24 3.79
CA SER A 62 12.38 25.61 4.06
C SER A 62 13.81 25.62 4.61
N PRO A 63 14.60 26.70 4.40
CA PRO A 63 16.02 26.72 4.79
C PRO A 63 16.26 26.47 6.28
N SER A 64 15.34 26.92 7.15
CA SER A 64 15.39 26.73 8.60
C SER A 64 15.04 25.32 9.08
N ARG A 65 14.55 24.45 8.20
CA ARG A 65 14.21 23.04 8.47
C ARG A 65 15.15 22.06 7.77
N ARG A 66 16.11 22.55 6.98
CA ARG A 66 17.11 21.72 6.33
C ARG A 66 18.03 21.13 7.40
N ILE A 67 18.25 19.82 7.33
CA ILE A 67 19.21 19.09 8.17
C ILE A 67 20.32 18.53 7.28
N ASP A 68 21.49 18.32 7.88
CA ASP A 68 22.62 17.67 7.24
C ASP A 68 22.61 16.16 7.58
N PRO A 69 22.39 15.25 6.60
CA PRO A 69 22.41 13.81 6.87
C PRO A 69 23.75 13.29 7.40
N ASP A 70 24.86 13.88 6.95
CA ASP A 70 26.21 13.45 7.33
C ASP A 70 26.56 13.88 8.78
N HIS A 71 25.79 14.83 9.32
CA HIS A 71 26.00 15.47 10.62
C HIS A 71 24.69 15.64 11.41
N LEU A 72 23.87 14.58 11.49
CA LEU A 72 22.62 14.56 12.26
C LEU A 72 22.83 14.93 13.74
N THR A 73 22.02 15.86 14.24
CA THR A 73 21.92 16.24 15.65
C THR A 73 20.59 15.82 16.27
N ALA A 74 20.54 15.71 17.60
CA ALA A 74 19.32 15.39 18.33
C ALA A 74 18.22 16.44 18.07
N PRO A 75 16.93 16.04 17.92
CA PRO A 75 16.39 14.69 18.14
C PRO A 75 16.51 13.74 16.94
N TRP A 76 17.03 14.20 15.80
CA TRP A 76 16.98 13.45 14.53
C TRP A 76 17.92 12.25 14.50
N THR A 77 19.10 12.36 15.13
CA THR A 77 20.05 11.24 15.27
C THR A 77 19.41 10.03 15.96
N ASP A 78 18.69 10.26 17.06
CA ASP A 78 18.05 9.19 17.84
C ASP A 78 16.91 8.54 17.04
N LEU A 79 16.08 9.36 16.38
CA LEU A 79 14.96 8.89 15.58
C LEU A 79 15.43 8.02 14.39
N VAL A 80 16.44 8.48 13.64
CA VAL A 80 17.00 7.71 12.50
C VAL A 80 17.64 6.42 13.02
N ALA A 81 18.40 6.48 14.12
CA ALA A 81 19.02 5.32 14.72
C ALA A 81 18.02 4.31 15.34
N GLU A 82 16.79 4.71 15.68
CA GLU A 82 15.71 3.80 16.07
C GLU A 82 15.04 3.17 14.84
N LEU A 83 14.72 3.99 13.82
CA LEU A 83 14.11 3.53 12.57
C LEU A 83 14.96 2.49 11.83
N GLN A 84 16.28 2.67 11.80
CA GLN A 84 17.23 1.72 11.19
C GLN A 84 17.30 0.36 11.93
N LYS A 85 17.07 0.33 13.25
CA LYS A 85 17.26 -0.89 14.08
C LYS A 85 16.14 -1.92 13.95
N LYS A 86 15.07 -1.61 13.21
CA LYS A 86 13.86 -2.45 13.06
C LYS A 86 14.08 -3.74 12.27
N GLY A 87 15.21 -3.84 11.57
CA GLY A 87 15.61 -5.03 10.82
C GLY A 87 14.68 -5.30 9.63
N ALA A 88 14.25 -6.55 9.48
CA ALA A 88 13.22 -6.90 8.50
C ALA A 88 11.84 -6.44 8.98
N ILE A 89 11.02 -5.89 8.07
CA ILE A 89 9.69 -5.36 8.38
C ILE A 89 8.65 -6.02 7.48
N PHE A 90 7.58 -6.52 8.09
CA PHE A 90 6.32 -6.81 7.40
C PHE A 90 5.30 -5.71 7.77
N ALA A 91 4.51 -5.22 6.82
CA ALA A 91 3.42 -4.31 7.11
C ALA A 91 2.23 -4.48 6.15
N THR A 92 1.02 -4.12 6.57
CA THR A 92 -0.08 -3.86 5.63
C THR A 92 -0.01 -2.43 5.12
N PHE A 93 -0.49 -2.16 3.90
CA PHE A 93 -0.52 -0.81 3.34
C PHE A 93 -1.75 -0.53 2.47
N THR A 94 -2.09 0.75 2.38
CA THR A 94 -3.01 1.31 1.37
C THR A 94 -2.27 2.38 0.57
N GLU A 95 -2.30 2.30 -0.76
CA GLU A 95 -1.63 3.27 -1.64
C GLU A 95 -2.62 4.03 -2.52
N ASN A 96 -2.65 5.35 -2.38
CA ASN A 96 -3.46 6.28 -3.16
C ASN A 96 -2.61 6.87 -4.31
N ARG A 97 -2.92 6.51 -5.56
CA ARG A 97 -2.27 7.10 -6.76
C ARG A 97 -3.10 8.23 -7.35
N TYR A 98 -2.66 9.47 -7.15
CA TYR A 98 -3.26 10.66 -7.75
C TYR A 98 -2.68 10.85 -9.16
N LEU A 99 -3.56 10.98 -10.16
CA LEU A 99 -3.19 11.08 -11.57
C LEU A 99 -3.85 12.33 -12.18
N PRO A 100 -3.19 13.08 -13.09
CA PRO A 100 -3.69 14.36 -13.60
C PRO A 100 -5.12 14.33 -14.20
N PHE A 101 -5.53 13.16 -14.70
CA PHE A 101 -6.80 12.96 -15.40
C PHE A 101 -7.90 12.29 -14.55
N LYS A 102 -7.72 12.17 -13.23
CA LYS A 102 -8.70 11.55 -12.32
C LYS A 102 -9.01 12.45 -11.12
N LYS A 103 -10.31 12.66 -10.84
CA LYS A 103 -10.80 13.42 -9.68
C LYS A 103 -10.62 12.69 -8.33
N ILE A 104 -10.43 11.38 -8.36
CA ILE A 104 -10.17 10.53 -7.19
C ILE A 104 -8.91 9.68 -7.44
N PRO A 105 -8.12 9.36 -6.41
CA PRO A 105 -6.96 8.49 -6.57
C PRO A 105 -7.39 7.08 -7.01
N VAL A 106 -6.48 6.37 -7.69
CA VAL A 106 -6.60 4.91 -7.82
C VAL A 106 -6.05 4.30 -6.53
N ILE A 107 -6.92 3.62 -5.78
CA ILE A 107 -6.58 3.02 -4.49
C ILE A 107 -6.10 1.58 -4.71
N PHE A 108 -4.98 1.25 -4.06
CA PHE A 108 -4.42 -0.09 -3.98
C PHE A 108 -4.31 -0.50 -2.50
N THR A 109 -4.38 -1.81 -2.22
CA THR A 109 -4.13 -2.34 -0.86
C THR A 109 -3.24 -3.58 -0.95
N GLY A 110 -2.35 -3.79 0.01
CA GLY A 110 -1.41 -4.90 -0.05
C GLY A 110 -0.56 -5.12 1.19
N GLU A 111 0.45 -5.98 1.02
CA GLU A 111 1.47 -6.32 2.02
C GLU A 111 2.85 -5.80 1.57
N LEU A 112 3.51 -5.08 2.47
CA LEU A 112 4.88 -4.62 2.34
C LEU A 112 5.80 -5.60 3.08
N ARG A 113 6.90 -5.99 2.43
CA ARG A 113 8.01 -6.73 3.03
C ARG A 113 9.31 -5.98 2.74
N LEU A 114 10.01 -5.54 3.77
CA LEU A 114 11.35 -4.95 3.68
C LEU A 114 12.35 -5.91 4.33
N SER A 115 13.44 -6.18 3.63
CA SER A 115 14.59 -6.95 4.11
C SER A 115 15.87 -6.13 3.92
N PRO A 116 16.79 -6.09 4.90
CA PRO A 116 18.13 -5.54 4.72
C PRO A 116 18.89 -6.21 3.56
N ASP A 117 18.73 -7.51 3.40
CA ASP A 117 19.44 -8.33 2.41
C ASP A 117 18.72 -8.38 1.06
N CYS A 118 17.41 -8.65 1.06
CA CYS A 118 16.64 -8.95 -0.15
C CYS A 118 15.94 -7.74 -0.81
N GLY A 119 15.96 -6.56 -0.17
CA GLY A 119 15.31 -5.35 -0.72
C GLY A 119 13.89 -5.11 -0.22
N LEU A 120 13.03 -4.55 -1.08
CA LEU A 120 11.64 -4.19 -0.82
C LEU A 120 10.70 -4.94 -1.75
N SER A 121 9.63 -5.49 -1.20
CA SER A 121 8.50 -6.09 -1.92
C SER A 121 7.20 -5.40 -1.53
N LEU A 122 6.45 -4.93 -2.54
CA LEU A 122 5.04 -4.52 -2.41
C LEU A 122 4.16 -5.56 -3.11
N HIS A 123 3.55 -6.45 -2.33
CA HIS A 123 2.55 -7.39 -2.83
C HIS A 123 1.16 -6.73 -2.79
N TYR A 124 0.68 -6.31 -3.96
CA TYR A 124 -0.65 -5.75 -4.13
C TYR A 124 -1.69 -6.88 -4.13
N LEU A 125 -2.73 -6.71 -3.30
CA LEU A 125 -3.89 -7.62 -3.22
C LEU A 125 -5.12 -7.04 -3.95
N LYS A 126 -5.19 -5.70 -4.09
CA LYS A 126 -6.25 -4.99 -4.82
C LYS A 126 -5.67 -3.81 -5.60
N PRO A 127 -6.24 -3.48 -6.79
CA PRO A 127 -7.36 -4.16 -7.46
C PRO A 127 -6.94 -5.42 -8.24
N GLU A 128 -5.66 -5.80 -8.21
CA GLU A 128 -5.05 -6.89 -8.97
C GLU A 128 -3.96 -7.55 -8.10
N ASP A 129 -3.87 -8.89 -8.13
CA ASP A 129 -2.79 -9.64 -7.48
C ASP A 129 -1.49 -9.53 -8.29
N ARG A 130 -0.50 -8.84 -7.73
CA ARG A 130 0.85 -8.68 -8.31
C ARG A 130 1.86 -8.24 -7.26
N THR A 131 3.11 -8.62 -7.41
CA THR A 131 4.22 -8.15 -6.57
C THR A 131 5.14 -7.22 -7.35
N MET A 132 5.51 -6.09 -6.75
CA MET A 132 6.62 -5.25 -7.22
C MET A 132 7.81 -5.44 -6.29
N ILE A 133 8.98 -5.75 -6.87
CA ILE A 133 10.20 -6.09 -6.15
C ILE A 133 11.27 -5.05 -6.53
N VAL A 134 11.94 -4.49 -5.54
CA VAL A 134 12.91 -3.39 -5.65
C VAL A 134 14.14 -3.72 -4.82
N ASP A 135 15.30 -3.81 -5.47
CA ASP A 135 16.57 -4.18 -4.85
C ASP A 135 17.75 -3.60 -5.67
N ALA A 136 18.98 -3.99 -5.32
CA ALA A 136 20.20 -3.47 -5.93
C ALA A 136 20.28 -3.63 -7.46
N LEU A 137 19.64 -4.65 -8.05
CA LEU A 137 19.64 -4.89 -9.49
C LEU A 137 18.42 -4.25 -10.20
N GLY A 138 17.75 -3.25 -9.60
CA GLY A 138 16.61 -2.55 -10.17
C GLY A 138 15.23 -3.10 -9.76
N VAL A 139 14.28 -3.16 -10.70
CA VAL A 139 12.84 -3.35 -10.40
C VAL A 139 12.19 -4.45 -11.24
N ILE A 140 11.51 -5.39 -10.58
CA ILE A 140 10.71 -6.46 -11.20
C ILE A 140 9.22 -6.28 -10.86
N LEU A 141 8.34 -6.54 -11.83
CA LEU A 141 6.93 -6.81 -11.61
C LEU A 141 6.64 -8.29 -11.86
N ARG A 142 6.02 -8.94 -10.89
CA ARG A 142 5.58 -10.34 -10.91
C ARG A 142 4.06 -10.38 -10.82
N ASP A 143 3.38 -10.93 -11.83
CA ASP A 143 1.92 -11.07 -11.79
C ASP A 143 1.48 -12.25 -10.91
N GLY A 144 0.17 -12.36 -10.63
CA GLY A 144 -0.41 -13.45 -9.84
C GLY A 144 -0.21 -14.87 -10.41
N SER A 145 0.24 -15.02 -11.66
CA SER A 145 0.66 -16.32 -12.23
C SER A 145 2.13 -16.66 -11.95
N GLY A 146 2.89 -15.73 -11.33
CA GLY A 146 4.32 -15.85 -11.09
C GLY A 146 5.19 -15.40 -12.26
N ARG A 147 4.61 -15.08 -13.42
CA ARG A 147 5.36 -14.52 -14.55
C ARG A 147 5.94 -13.17 -14.13
N SER A 148 7.26 -13.07 -14.26
CA SER A 148 8.03 -11.88 -13.88
C SER A 148 8.47 -11.13 -15.14
N ARG A 149 8.46 -9.81 -15.08
CA ARG A 149 9.07 -8.91 -16.07
C ARG A 149 9.87 -7.83 -15.36
N GLU A 150 11.05 -7.54 -15.86
CA GLU A 150 11.77 -6.33 -15.48
C GLU A 150 11.01 -5.10 -16.00
N LEU A 151 11.05 -4.00 -15.25
CA LEU A 151 10.60 -2.71 -15.77
C LEU A 151 11.70 -2.12 -16.66
N PRO A 152 11.38 -1.58 -17.86
CA PRO A 152 12.37 -0.96 -18.73
C PRO A 152 13.18 0.12 -17.99
N ALA A 153 14.50 -0.02 -18.04
CA ALA A 153 15.45 0.82 -17.34
C ALA A 153 15.59 2.21 -17.97
N ASP A 154 14.59 3.07 -17.79
CA ASP A 154 14.85 4.52 -17.74
C ASP A 154 15.69 4.78 -16.48
N PRO A 155 16.94 5.30 -16.59
CA PRO A 155 17.78 5.57 -15.44
C PRO A 155 17.13 6.48 -14.39
N ARG A 156 16.22 7.37 -14.80
CA ARG A 156 15.47 8.26 -13.89
C ARG A 156 14.42 7.48 -13.10
N ALA A 157 13.71 6.55 -13.76
CA ALA A 157 12.75 5.68 -13.11
C ALA A 157 13.42 4.70 -12.15
N LEU A 158 14.64 4.22 -12.48
CA LEU A 158 15.48 3.45 -11.56
C LEU A 158 15.90 4.31 -10.36
N ALA A 159 16.53 5.47 -10.58
CA ALA A 159 16.98 6.36 -9.49
C ALA A 159 15.84 6.77 -8.54
N ALA A 160 14.66 7.09 -9.07
CA ALA A 160 13.47 7.39 -8.27
C ALA A 160 12.94 6.19 -7.46
N THR A 161 13.25 4.96 -7.86
CA THR A 161 12.83 3.73 -7.17
C THR A 161 13.90 3.25 -6.18
N SER A 162 15.20 3.40 -6.50
CA SER A 162 16.29 3.25 -5.53
C SER A 162 16.15 4.24 -4.38
N ALA A 163 15.81 5.51 -4.67
CA ALA A 163 15.52 6.52 -3.65
C ALA A 163 14.41 6.08 -2.68
N LEU A 164 13.35 5.42 -3.16
CA LEU A 164 12.33 4.83 -2.29
C LEU A 164 12.92 3.72 -1.40
N LEU A 165 13.81 2.87 -1.92
CA LEU A 165 14.46 1.82 -1.11
C LEU A 165 15.34 2.43 0.00
N HIS A 166 16.14 3.46 -0.30
CA HIS A 166 16.95 4.15 0.70
C HIS A 166 16.08 4.87 1.75
N VAL A 167 14.99 5.54 1.35
CA VAL A 167 14.02 6.13 2.30
C VAL A 167 13.36 5.06 3.16
N MET A 168 12.92 3.93 2.58
CA MET A 168 12.33 2.81 3.33
C MET A 168 13.28 2.21 4.37
N ARG A 169 14.60 2.27 4.12
CA ARG A 169 15.65 1.78 5.01
C ARG A 169 16.20 2.84 5.98
N PHE A 170 15.78 4.10 5.83
CA PHE A 170 16.38 5.26 6.50
C PHE A 170 17.90 5.33 6.31
N ASP A 171 18.33 4.99 5.10
CA ASP A 171 19.72 4.99 4.62
C ASP A 171 20.13 6.43 4.29
N PHE A 172 20.46 7.19 5.34
CA PHE A 172 20.72 8.63 5.24
C PHE A 172 22.00 8.92 4.45
N ASP A 173 23.01 8.06 4.50
CA ASP A 173 24.28 8.18 3.77
C ASP A 173 24.09 8.13 2.25
N GLU A 174 23.28 7.19 1.72
CA GLU A 174 22.96 7.15 0.29
C GLU A 174 21.99 8.26 -0.12
N LEU A 175 21.05 8.64 0.76
CA LEU A 175 20.18 9.79 0.53
C LEU A 175 20.96 11.10 0.47
N ALA A 176 21.98 11.28 1.32
CA ALA A 176 22.84 12.47 1.36
C ALA A 176 23.45 12.79 -0.01
N LYS A 177 23.87 11.76 -0.76
CA LYS A 177 24.52 11.93 -2.07
C LYS A 177 23.58 12.57 -3.09
N SER A 178 22.30 12.19 -3.08
CA SER A 178 21.34 12.55 -4.13
C SER A 178 20.26 13.55 -3.69
N PHE A 179 20.03 13.75 -2.39
CA PHE A 179 18.92 14.54 -1.84
C PHE A 179 19.37 15.62 -0.86
N SER A 180 18.59 16.69 -0.79
CA SER A 180 18.58 17.62 0.34
C SER A 180 17.50 17.19 1.32
N THR A 181 17.86 17.04 2.58
CA THR A 181 16.98 16.53 3.64
C THR A 181 16.48 17.67 4.52
N TYR A 182 15.22 17.57 4.94
CA TYR A 182 14.54 18.51 5.83
C TYR A 182 13.78 17.74 6.90
N ALA A 183 13.72 18.27 8.12
CA ALA A 183 13.01 17.65 9.24
C ALA A 183 12.15 18.67 10.00
N ALA A 184 11.01 18.21 10.50
CA ALA A 184 10.05 19.05 11.22
C ALA A 184 9.23 18.23 12.24
N GLY A 185 8.78 18.90 13.29
CA GLY A 185 8.00 18.28 14.36
C GLY A 185 8.87 17.65 15.46
N ASP A 186 8.34 16.65 16.15
CA ASP A 186 8.96 15.98 17.30
C ASP A 186 8.53 14.50 17.38
N ARG A 187 8.83 13.80 18.49
CA ARG A 187 8.44 12.39 18.66
C ARG A 187 6.93 12.14 18.71
N ALA A 188 6.05 13.13 18.95
CA ALA A 188 4.61 12.94 18.88
C ALA A 188 4.10 12.97 17.43
N LEU A 189 4.66 13.85 16.60
CA LEU A 189 4.45 13.88 15.16
C LEU A 189 5.70 14.44 14.46
N TRP A 190 6.40 13.59 13.71
CA TRP A 190 7.58 14.00 12.94
C TRP A 190 7.34 13.86 11.44
N HIS A 191 8.08 14.67 10.69
CA HIS A 191 8.15 14.62 9.24
C HIS A 191 9.60 14.69 8.77
N LEU A 192 9.95 13.87 7.77
CA LEU A 192 11.23 13.90 7.07
C LEU A 192 10.96 14.10 5.58
N ALA A 193 11.50 15.14 4.96
CA ALA A 193 11.37 15.40 3.53
C ALA A 193 12.71 15.34 2.80
N PHE A 194 12.67 14.84 1.57
CA PHE A 194 13.83 14.64 0.70
C PHE A 194 13.51 15.22 -0.68
N GLU A 195 14.30 16.17 -1.16
CA GLU A 195 14.22 16.72 -2.53
C GLU A 195 15.52 16.45 -3.30
N PRO A 196 15.49 15.99 -4.56
CA PRO A 196 16.71 15.73 -5.31
C PRO A 196 17.61 16.96 -5.45
N LYS A 197 18.91 16.74 -5.40
CA LYS A 197 19.94 17.74 -5.70
C LYS A 197 20.09 17.98 -7.21
N ASP A 198 19.72 17.00 -8.05
CA ASP A 198 19.87 17.07 -9.51
C ASP A 198 18.55 17.27 -10.28
N GLU A 199 18.67 17.89 -11.45
CA GLU A 199 17.52 18.25 -12.30
C GLU A 199 17.04 17.10 -13.21
N ALA A 200 17.72 15.95 -13.26
CA ALA A 200 17.26 14.79 -14.03
C ALA A 200 16.30 13.93 -13.20
N LEU A 201 16.60 13.73 -11.92
CA LEU A 201 15.75 13.03 -10.96
C LEU A 201 14.50 13.83 -10.58
N SER A 202 14.63 15.14 -10.32
CA SER A 202 13.51 16.00 -9.88
C SER A 202 12.33 16.09 -10.88
N ARG A 203 12.61 15.89 -12.18
CA ARG A 203 11.63 15.76 -13.28
C ARG A 203 10.79 14.47 -13.22
N SER A 204 11.20 13.49 -12.40
CA SER A 204 10.54 12.18 -12.24
C SER A 204 10.08 11.90 -10.81
N LEU A 205 10.70 12.58 -9.84
CA LEU A 205 10.48 12.48 -8.40
C LEU A 205 10.87 13.83 -7.78
N SER A 206 9.94 14.77 -7.67
CA SER A 206 10.23 16.12 -7.18
C SER A 206 10.43 16.19 -5.66
N ARG A 207 9.76 15.34 -4.88
CA ARG A 207 9.87 15.29 -3.40
C ARG A 207 9.40 13.93 -2.85
N ILE A 208 10.09 13.39 -1.85
CA ILE A 208 9.55 12.37 -0.93
C ILE A 208 9.30 13.04 0.43
N VAL A 209 8.21 12.68 1.11
CA VAL A 209 7.96 13.06 2.51
C VAL A 209 7.49 11.83 3.30
N VAL A 210 8.23 11.48 4.35
CA VAL A 210 7.84 10.49 5.37
C VAL A 210 7.19 11.23 6.54
N THR A 211 6.20 10.62 7.18
CA THR A 211 5.54 11.12 8.40
C THR A 211 5.31 9.96 9.36
N GLY A 212 5.58 10.19 10.64
CA GLY A 212 5.48 9.17 11.68
C GLY A 212 5.16 9.71 13.07
N GLU A 213 4.96 8.76 13.99
CA GLU A 213 4.57 8.95 15.39
C GLU A 213 5.45 8.04 16.24
N GLY A 214 6.15 8.55 17.25
CA GLY A 214 7.15 7.79 18.00
C GLY A 214 8.28 7.31 17.08
N ASP A 215 8.51 6.00 17.05
CA ASP A 215 9.42 5.32 16.13
C ASP A 215 8.69 4.73 14.89
N GLN A 216 7.38 4.96 14.74
CA GLN A 216 6.55 4.30 13.73
C GLN A 216 6.31 5.18 12.51
N VAL A 217 6.61 4.64 11.32
CA VAL A 217 6.19 5.24 10.04
C VAL A 217 4.67 5.10 9.88
N ARG A 218 3.98 6.20 9.58
CA ARG A 218 2.53 6.22 9.31
C ARG A 218 2.20 6.47 7.84
N ARG A 219 3.00 7.30 7.18
CA ARG A 219 2.73 7.74 5.80
C ARG A 219 4.01 8.03 5.04
N ILE A 220 4.04 7.67 3.76
CA ILE A 220 5.07 8.07 2.80
C ILE A 220 4.37 8.69 1.59
N GLN A 221 4.72 9.93 1.24
CA GLN A 221 4.22 10.63 0.05
C GLN A 221 5.36 10.85 -0.95
N LEU A 222 5.17 10.41 -2.19
CA LEU A 222 6.09 10.64 -3.31
C LEU A 222 5.40 11.56 -4.33
N ARG A 223 6.00 12.70 -4.66
CA ARG A 223 5.55 13.59 -5.74
C ARG A 223 6.41 13.32 -6.96
N LYS A 224 5.79 12.90 -8.06
CA LYS A 224 6.48 12.72 -9.35
C LYS A 224 6.50 14.00 -10.18
N SER A 225 5.43 14.79 -10.06
CA SER A 225 5.29 16.14 -10.60
C SER A 225 4.20 16.89 -9.82
N GLY A 226 3.97 18.17 -10.12
CA GLY A 226 2.92 18.97 -9.47
C GLY A 226 1.49 18.42 -9.60
N LEU A 227 1.23 17.51 -10.57
CA LEU A 227 -0.09 16.89 -10.81
C LEU A 227 -0.10 15.37 -10.60
N GLN A 228 0.99 14.76 -10.16
CA GLN A 228 1.08 13.32 -9.93
C GLN A 228 1.79 13.01 -8.61
N SER A 229 1.05 12.36 -7.70
CA SER A 229 1.58 11.90 -6.42
C SER A 229 1.11 10.49 -6.08
N ILE A 230 1.88 9.85 -5.22
CA ILE A 230 1.61 8.56 -4.60
C ILE A 230 1.64 8.80 -3.10
N GLU A 231 0.60 8.37 -2.37
CA GLU A 231 0.59 8.33 -0.91
C GLU A 231 0.44 6.88 -0.46
N ILE A 232 1.40 6.38 0.29
CA ILE A 232 1.35 5.08 0.97
C ILE A 232 1.03 5.34 2.44
N LEU A 233 -0.12 4.82 2.89
CA LEU A 233 -0.52 4.77 4.28
C LEU A 233 -0.10 3.40 4.85
N ILE A 234 0.70 3.42 5.92
CA ILE A 234 1.16 2.22 6.62
C ILE A 234 0.10 1.81 7.64
N GLY A 235 -0.27 0.53 7.61
CA GLY A 235 -1.25 -0.08 8.52
C GLY A 235 -0.59 -0.73 9.73
N GLU A 236 -0.92 -2.00 9.95
CA GLU A 236 -0.28 -2.85 10.96
C GLU A 236 1.16 -3.16 10.56
N VAL A 237 2.09 -3.12 11.51
CA VAL A 237 3.54 -3.32 11.32
C VAL A 237 4.03 -4.44 12.23
N ARG A 238 4.91 -5.30 11.71
CA ARG A 238 5.66 -6.32 12.44
C ARG A 238 7.15 -6.15 12.11
N GLU A 239 7.91 -5.78 13.12
CA GLU A 239 9.38 -5.61 13.07
C GLU A 239 10.07 -6.94 13.40
N GLY A 240 11.38 -7.06 13.10
CA GLY A 240 12.09 -8.34 13.25
C GLY A 240 11.47 -9.47 12.42
N ALA A 241 10.87 -9.15 11.27
CA ALA A 241 10.05 -10.08 10.50
C ALA A 241 10.89 -11.14 9.78
N GLU A 242 10.94 -12.35 10.36
CA GLU A 242 11.42 -13.52 9.62
C GLU A 242 10.53 -13.80 8.40
N PHE A 243 11.18 -14.15 7.28
CA PHE A 243 10.54 -14.59 6.03
C PHE A 243 10.98 -16.01 5.71
N THR A 244 10.02 -16.90 5.45
CA THR A 244 10.32 -18.30 5.09
C THR A 244 10.96 -18.38 3.71
N ALA A 245 11.74 -19.43 3.43
CA ALA A 245 12.34 -19.64 2.10
C ALA A 245 11.30 -19.66 0.95
N ALA A 246 10.05 -20.06 1.24
CA ALA A 246 8.93 -19.99 0.30
C ALA A 246 8.47 -18.54 0.04
N GLU A 247 8.39 -17.70 1.07
CA GLU A 247 8.14 -16.26 0.93
C GLU A 247 9.30 -15.55 0.25
N THR A 248 10.55 -15.86 0.60
CA THR A 248 11.74 -15.27 -0.04
C THR A 248 11.68 -15.48 -1.55
N LYS A 249 11.43 -16.73 -1.99
CA LYS A 249 11.24 -17.08 -3.40
C LYS A 249 10.00 -16.43 -4.04
N ARG A 250 8.91 -16.24 -3.29
CA ARG A 250 7.65 -15.67 -3.83
C ARG A 250 7.70 -14.15 -3.98
N PHE A 251 8.32 -13.45 -3.02
CA PHE A 251 8.22 -12.00 -2.87
C PHE A 251 9.50 -11.24 -3.17
N PHE A 252 10.67 -11.89 -3.17
CA PHE A 252 11.94 -11.28 -3.59
C PHE A 252 12.46 -11.98 -4.87
N ARG A 253 13.72 -11.74 -5.25
CA ARG A 253 14.42 -12.43 -6.35
C ARG A 253 15.71 -13.07 -5.88
#